data_AF-A0A2V6K7T8-F1
#
_entry.id   AF-A0A2V6K7T8-F1
#
_cell.length_a   1.000
_cell.length_b   1.000
_cell.length_c   1.000
_cell.angle_alpha   90.00
_cell.angle_beta   90.00
_cell.angle_gamma   90.00
#
_symmetry.space_group_name_H-M   'P 1'
#
loop_
_entity.id
_entity.type
_entity.pdbx_description
1 polymer ?
#
loop_
_entity_poly.entity_id
_entity_poly.type
_entity_poly.pdbx_seq_one_letter_code
_entity_poly.pdbx_strand_id
1 'polypeptide(L)'
;MEVLIFAVAAITTTTAMTAAETVNFDDMKSGAAPPGWTATQTGSGTAKWAIEKDESAPSKPNVLKQSGQATFPVCIKSDTNLKEGFVEVKFKPVAGKEDQAGGVIWRVQDANNY
;
A
#
# COMPACT_ATOMS: atom_id res chain seq x y z
N MET A 1 28.47 53.70 -23.39
CA MET A 1 28.30 52.45 -24.15
C MET A 1 28.18 51.35 -23.12
N GLU A 2 26.95 50.97 -22.77
CA GLU A 2 26.64 49.98 -21.73
C GLU A 2 26.56 48.60 -22.37
N VAL A 3 27.36 47.65 -21.90
CA VAL A 3 27.33 46.25 -22.37
C VAL A 3 26.56 45.44 -21.32
N LEU A 4 25.37 44.95 -21.68
CA LEU A 4 24.61 44.01 -20.84
C LEU A 4 25.15 42.59 -21.03
N ILE A 5 25.60 41.97 -19.94
CA ILE A 5 26.00 40.55 -19.88
C ILE A 5 24.80 39.73 -19.39
N PHE A 6 24.27 38.84 -20.22
CA PHE A 6 23.29 37.83 -19.79
C PHE A 6 24.02 36.60 -19.26
N ALA A 7 23.96 36.37 -17.95
CA ALA A 7 24.45 35.14 -17.34
C ALA A 7 23.44 34.00 -17.55
N VAL A 8 23.84 32.95 -18.27
CA VAL A 8 23.05 31.71 -18.40
C VAL A 8 23.34 30.85 -17.18
N ALA A 9 22.37 30.73 -16.27
CA ALA A 9 22.45 29.77 -15.17
C ALA A 9 22.07 28.37 -15.68
N ALA A 10 23.02 27.45 -15.70
CA ALA A 10 22.76 26.05 -16.00
C ALA A 10 22.00 25.40 -14.82
N ILE A 11 20.73 25.08 -15.01
CA ILE A 11 19.91 24.35 -14.04
C ILE A 11 20.28 22.87 -14.13
N THR A 12 21.11 22.39 -13.20
CA THR A 12 21.39 20.97 -13.05
C THR A 12 20.19 20.29 -12.39
N THR A 13 19.40 19.56 -13.16
CA THR A 13 18.31 18.74 -12.62
C THR A 13 18.90 17.51 -11.92
N THR A 14 18.88 17.48 -10.60
CA THR A 14 19.20 16.28 -9.83
C THR A 14 18.03 15.30 -9.94
N THR A 15 18.19 14.23 -10.72
CA THR A 15 17.23 13.13 -10.78
C THR A 15 17.33 12.34 -9.48
N ALA A 16 16.34 12.45 -8.60
CA ALA A 16 16.26 11.59 -7.41
C ALA A 16 15.94 10.16 -7.86
N MET A 17 16.84 9.21 -7.56
CA MET A 17 16.55 7.78 -7.72
C MET A 17 15.53 7.38 -6.65
N THR A 18 14.26 7.21 -7.03
CA THR A 18 13.25 6.65 -6.14
C THR A 18 13.42 5.14 -6.09
N ALA A 19 13.86 4.60 -4.95
CA ALA A 19 13.87 3.16 -4.74
C ALA A 19 12.44 2.64 -4.53
N ALA A 20 12.13 1.46 -5.08
CA ALA A 20 10.87 0.79 -4.80
C ALA A 20 10.84 0.36 -3.32
N GLU A 21 9.85 0.82 -2.57
CA GLU A 21 9.63 0.37 -1.20
C GLU A 21 9.08 -1.06 -1.24
N THR A 22 9.68 -1.96 -0.47
CA THR A 22 9.14 -3.30 -0.23
C THR A 22 8.64 -3.37 1.20
N VAL A 23 7.35 -3.62 1.38
CA VAL A 23 6.76 -3.88 2.70
C VAL A 23 6.62 -5.38 2.89
N ASN A 24 7.20 -5.91 3.95
CA ASN A 24 6.87 -7.22 4.50
C ASN A 24 6.27 -7.06 5.90
N PHE A 25 5.76 -8.15 6.49
CA PHE A 25 5.07 -8.12 7.78
C PHE A 25 5.84 -8.83 8.89
N ASP A 26 7.07 -9.26 8.61
CA ASP A 26 7.77 -10.29 9.39
C ASP A 26 8.08 -9.81 10.81
N ASP A 27 8.46 -8.55 10.94
CA ASP A 27 8.78 -7.91 12.23
C ASP A 27 7.58 -7.18 12.86
N MET A 28 6.41 -7.23 12.23
CA MET A 28 5.22 -6.52 12.72
C MET A 28 4.48 -7.31 13.80
N LYS A 29 3.94 -6.58 14.79
CA LYS A 29 3.17 -7.18 15.88
C LYS A 29 1.85 -7.77 15.36
N SER A 30 1.61 -9.03 15.71
CA SER A 30 0.37 -9.73 15.36
C SER A 30 -0.87 -9.17 16.06
N GLY A 31 -2.03 -9.38 15.44
CA GLY A 31 -3.35 -9.10 16.02
C GLY A 31 -3.93 -7.72 15.74
N ALA A 32 -3.22 -6.86 15.01
CA ALA A 32 -3.70 -5.54 14.59
C ALA A 32 -3.29 -5.25 13.14
N ALA A 33 -3.88 -4.21 12.55
CA ALA A 33 -3.44 -3.71 11.25
C ALA A 33 -1.98 -3.20 11.32
N PRO A 34 -1.27 -3.15 10.18
CA PRO A 34 0.09 -2.63 10.14
C PRO A 34 0.15 -1.17 10.65
N PRO A 35 1.21 -0.78 11.39
CA PRO A 35 1.38 0.62 11.78
C PRO A 35 1.41 1.55 10.57
N GLY A 36 0.71 2.69 10.65
CA GLY A 36 0.61 3.65 9.54
C GLY A 36 -0.39 3.26 8.45
N TRP A 37 -1.14 2.17 8.63
CA TRP A 37 -2.18 1.74 7.70
C TRP A 37 -3.58 1.95 8.30
N THR A 38 -4.52 2.34 7.44
CA THR A 38 -5.93 2.48 7.79
C THR A 38 -6.70 1.25 7.33
N ALA A 39 -7.09 0.39 8.27
CA ALA A 39 -7.98 -0.74 8.03
C ALA A 39 -9.44 -0.29 8.12
N THR A 40 -10.20 -0.46 7.04
CA THR A 40 -11.60 -0.01 6.95
C THR A 40 -12.36 -0.82 5.88
N GLN A 41 -13.53 -0.34 5.46
CA GLN A 41 -14.35 -0.95 4.43
C GLN A 41 -15.13 0.12 3.66
N THR A 42 -15.39 -0.16 2.39
CA THR A 42 -16.47 0.50 1.63
C THR A 42 -17.76 -0.28 1.85
N GLY A 43 -18.88 0.42 1.99
CA GLY A 43 -20.19 -0.21 2.15
C GLY A 43 -20.40 -0.80 3.56
N SER A 44 -21.10 -1.93 3.63
CA SER A 44 -21.61 -2.51 4.88
C SER A 44 -20.83 -3.75 5.32
N GLY A 45 -21.11 -4.22 6.54
CA GLY A 45 -20.48 -5.39 7.14
C GLY A 45 -19.38 -5.02 8.14
N THR A 46 -18.42 -5.91 8.34
CA THR A 46 -17.27 -5.69 9.23
C THR A 46 -16.03 -6.33 8.64
N ALA A 47 -15.17 -5.50 8.06
CA ALA A 47 -13.82 -5.89 7.67
C ALA A 47 -12.97 -6.15 8.92
N LYS A 48 -12.07 -7.12 8.81
CA LYS A 48 -11.09 -7.42 9.86
C LYS A 48 -9.76 -7.64 9.19
N TRP A 49 -8.86 -6.68 9.37
CA TRP A 49 -7.48 -6.74 8.89
C TRP A 49 -6.54 -6.86 10.09
N ALA A 50 -5.67 -7.85 10.06
CA ALA A 50 -4.67 -8.04 11.10
C ALA A 50 -3.41 -8.72 10.56
N ILE A 51 -2.28 -8.41 11.18
CA ILE A 51 -1.06 -9.21 11.04
C ILE A 51 -1.28 -10.55 11.73
N GLU A 52 -1.10 -11.65 11.01
CA GLU A 52 -1.25 -13.01 11.52
C GLU A 52 -0.08 -13.89 11.05
N LYS A 53 0.26 -14.92 11.83
CA LYS A 53 1.23 -15.94 11.41
C LYS A 53 0.63 -16.81 10.32
N ASP A 54 1.39 -17.05 9.25
CA ASP A 54 1.05 -18.04 8.22
C ASP A 54 2.36 -18.70 7.73
N GLU A 55 2.50 -20.01 7.95
CA GLU A 55 3.73 -20.73 7.58
C GLU A 55 3.95 -20.86 6.07
N SER A 56 2.91 -20.62 5.27
CA SER A 56 3.00 -20.58 3.81
C SER A 56 3.31 -19.20 3.25
N ALA A 57 3.54 -18.21 4.12
CA ALA A 57 3.92 -16.88 3.69
C ALA A 57 5.21 -16.91 2.86
N PRO A 58 5.29 -16.13 1.75
CA PRO A 58 6.48 -16.07 0.91
C PRO A 58 7.68 -15.44 1.66
N SER A 59 7.41 -14.58 2.64
CA SER A 59 8.33 -14.12 3.67
C SER A 59 7.71 -14.45 5.02
N LYS A 60 8.49 -15.04 5.93
CA LYS A 60 8.01 -15.57 7.21
C LYS A 60 8.39 -14.64 8.36
N PRO A 61 7.60 -14.56 9.45
CA PRO A 61 6.54 -15.51 9.81
C PRO A 61 5.10 -15.02 9.57
N ASN A 62 4.92 -13.77 9.13
CA ASN A 62 3.62 -13.11 9.20
C ASN A 62 3.09 -12.67 7.83
N VAL A 63 1.77 -12.51 7.77
CA VAL A 63 1.04 -11.91 6.64
C VAL A 63 0.07 -10.86 7.16
N LEU A 64 -0.28 -9.89 6.32
CA LEU A 64 -1.51 -9.12 6.50
C LEU A 64 -2.69 -9.96 5.99
N LYS A 65 -3.66 -10.23 6.86
CA LYS A 65 -4.82 -11.06 6.56
C LYS A 65 -6.12 -10.28 6.72
N GLN A 66 -6.99 -10.44 5.74
CA GLN A 66 -8.40 -10.08 5.85
C GLN A 66 -9.20 -11.32 6.26
N SER A 67 -10.00 -11.22 7.32
CA SER A 67 -10.83 -12.35 7.80
C SER A 67 -12.25 -11.94 8.17
N GLY A 68 -12.64 -10.71 7.85
CA GLY A 68 -13.97 -10.18 8.12
C GLY A 68 -14.90 -10.34 6.91
N GLN A 69 -16.15 -9.95 7.06
CA GLN A 69 -17.12 -9.96 5.97
C GLN A 69 -17.70 -8.57 5.78
N ALA A 70 -17.31 -7.89 4.71
CA ALA A 70 -17.81 -6.58 4.32
C ALA A 70 -17.95 -6.51 2.79
N THR A 71 -18.69 -5.53 2.28
CA THR A 71 -18.89 -5.35 0.83
C THR A 71 -17.55 -5.22 0.12
N PHE A 72 -16.70 -4.27 0.55
CA PHE A 72 -15.32 -4.16 0.08
C PHE A 72 -14.39 -3.86 1.25
N PRO A 73 -13.76 -4.89 1.84
CA PRO A 73 -12.72 -4.68 2.85
C PRO A 73 -11.49 -4.00 2.22
N VAL A 74 -10.98 -2.94 2.83
CA VAL A 74 -9.77 -2.25 2.35
C VAL A 74 -8.79 -1.98 3.51
N CYS A 75 -7.49 -2.02 3.21
CA CYS A 75 -6.43 -1.65 4.15
C CYS A 75 -5.42 -0.76 3.42
N ILE A 76 -5.40 0.51 3.79
CA ILE A 76 -4.76 1.58 3.01
C ILE A 76 -3.46 1.98 3.71
N LYS A 77 -2.32 1.90 3.01
CA LYS A 77 -1.05 2.46 3.49
C LYS A 77 -1.12 4.00 3.43
N SER A 78 -1.25 4.65 4.58
CA SER A 78 -1.59 6.08 4.66
C SER A 78 -0.39 7.02 4.54
N ASP A 79 0.82 6.50 4.62
CA ASP A 79 2.08 7.27 4.59
C ASP A 79 2.73 7.33 3.20
N THR A 80 1.98 6.98 2.14
CA THR A 80 2.50 6.89 0.76
C THR A 80 1.62 7.67 -0.20
N ASN A 81 2.25 8.40 -1.13
CA ASN A 81 1.56 9.11 -2.21
C ASN A 81 2.28 8.86 -3.54
N LEU A 82 1.86 7.81 -4.25
CA LEU A 82 2.44 7.41 -5.54
C LEU A 82 1.60 7.97 -6.69
N LYS A 83 2.18 8.89 -7.47
CA LYS A 83 1.55 9.39 -8.70
C LYS A 83 1.81 8.46 -9.88
N GLU A 84 3.08 8.23 -10.23
CA GLU A 84 3.48 7.36 -11.35
C GLU A 84 4.36 6.23 -10.83
N GLY A 85 4.12 4.99 -11.29
CA GLY A 85 4.91 3.82 -10.88
C GLY A 85 4.12 2.52 -10.96
N PHE A 86 4.63 1.51 -10.27
CA PHE A 86 4.04 0.18 -10.19
C PHE A 86 3.78 -0.19 -8.73
N VAL A 87 2.70 -0.94 -8.51
CA VAL A 87 2.38 -1.55 -7.22
C VAL A 87 2.16 -3.03 -7.47
N GLU A 88 2.84 -3.86 -6.71
CA GLU A 88 2.77 -5.32 -6.83
C GLU A 88 2.53 -5.92 -5.45
N VAL A 89 1.77 -7.01 -5.40
CA VAL A 89 1.51 -7.74 -4.16
C VAL A 89 1.54 -9.24 -4.44
N LYS A 90 2.06 -10.01 -3.47
CA LYS A 90 1.86 -11.46 -3.41
C LYS A 90 0.68 -11.70 -2.47
N PHE A 91 -0.41 -12.24 -2.99
CA PHE A 91 -1.58 -12.60 -2.19
C PHE A 91 -2.04 -14.02 -2.50
N LYS A 92 -2.77 -14.61 -1.55
CA LYS A 92 -3.28 -15.98 -1.62
C LYS A 92 -4.71 -15.96 -1.08
N PRO A 93 -5.73 -16.22 -1.90
CA PRO A 93 -7.08 -16.48 -1.40
C PRO A 93 -7.08 -17.69 -0.47
N VAL A 94 -7.66 -17.56 0.73
CA VAL A 94 -7.64 -18.61 1.76
C VAL A 94 -9.01 -19.27 1.93
N ALA A 95 -10.07 -18.46 1.87
CA ALA A 95 -11.46 -18.87 2.07
C ALA A 95 -12.37 -17.87 1.36
N GLY A 96 -13.67 -18.18 1.32
CA GLY A 96 -14.70 -17.36 0.67
C GLY A 96 -15.64 -18.24 -0.14
N LYS A 97 -16.92 -17.87 -0.18
CA LYS A 97 -17.93 -18.55 -1.00
C LYS A 97 -18.37 -17.69 -2.17
N GLU A 98 -18.64 -16.41 -1.90
CA GLU A 98 -19.02 -15.43 -2.91
C GLU A 98 -17.79 -15.07 -3.76
N ASP A 99 -16.75 -14.52 -3.12
CA ASP A 99 -15.49 -14.19 -3.75
C ASP A 99 -14.32 -14.86 -3.04
N GLN A 100 -13.41 -15.44 -3.83
CA GLN A 100 -12.08 -15.88 -3.41
C GLN A 100 -11.03 -15.04 -4.14
N ALA A 101 -11.17 -13.73 -4.02
CA ALA A 101 -10.39 -12.76 -4.77
C ALA A 101 -9.80 -11.68 -3.86
N GLY A 102 -8.85 -10.94 -4.40
CA GLY A 102 -8.19 -9.81 -3.77
C GLY A 102 -7.35 -9.07 -4.80
N GLY A 103 -6.79 -7.94 -4.42
CA GLY A 103 -5.97 -7.15 -5.33
C GLY A 103 -5.42 -5.90 -4.67
N VAL A 104 -4.72 -5.12 -5.49
CA VAL A 104 -4.19 -3.82 -5.12
C VAL A 104 -5.17 -2.72 -5.52
N ILE A 105 -5.29 -1.72 -4.66
CA ILE A 105 -5.85 -0.40 -4.99
C ILE A 105 -4.70 0.61 -4.88
N TRP A 106 -4.70 1.64 -5.71
CA TRP A 106 -3.61 2.62 -5.82
C TRP A 106 -4.18 3.99 -6.13
N ARG A 107 -3.41 5.06 -5.83
CA ARG A 107 -3.91 6.46 -5.86
C ARG A 107 -5.16 6.68 -4.98
N VAL A 108 -5.26 5.88 -3.92
CA VAL A 108 -6.35 5.92 -2.93
C VAL A 108 -6.39 7.28 -2.25
N GLN A 109 -7.57 7.90 -2.22
CA GLN A 109 -7.84 9.10 -1.42
C GLN A 109 -8.47 8.71 -0.08
N ASP A 110 -9.46 7.82 -0.12
CA ASP A 110 -10.13 7.28 1.05
C ASP A 110 -10.86 5.95 0.73
N ALA A 111 -11.60 5.42 1.72
CA ALA A 111 -12.32 4.14 1.60
C ALA A 111 -13.37 4.10 0.48
N ASN A 112 -13.80 5.23 -0.05
CA ASN A 112 -14.82 5.33 -1.10
C ASN A 112 -14.28 5.94 -2.40
N ASN A 113 -12.97 6.20 -2.49
CA ASN A 113 -12.36 6.88 -3.65
C ASN A 113 -10.92 6.40 -3.90
N TYR A 114 -10.76 5.58 -4.93
CA TYR A 114 -9.51 4.95 -5.34
C TYR A 114 -9.53 4.55 -6.82
#